data_AF-A0A943YY29-F1
#
_entry.id   AF-A0A943YY29-F1
#
_cell.length_a   1.000
_cell.length_b   1.000
_cell.length_c   1.000
_cell.angle_alpha   90.00
_cell.angle_beta   90.00
_cell.angle_gamma   90.00
#
_symmetry.space_group_name_H-M   'P 1'
#
loop_
_entity.id
_entity.type
_entity.pdbx_description
1 polymer ?
#
loop_
_entity_poly.entity_id
_entity_poly.type
_entity_poly.pdbx_seq_one_letter_code
_entity_poly.pdbx_strand_id
1 'polypeptide(L)'
;GAADAPLSISSVPTGHLDFAATVLHSVGGDEEAYGGMNMFDVAQGERERFFCSTSVVGPDHEYTRIKQWRIDGDATQWESWSESGTEWPIE
;
A
#
# COMPACT_ATOMS: atom_id res chain seq x y z
N GLY A 1 23.66 -27.82 -1.11
CA GLY A 1 22.25 -28.14 -0.89
C GLY A 1 21.44 -27.11 -1.62
N ALA A 2 20.55 -27.53 -2.51
CA ALA A 2 19.57 -26.62 -3.10
C ALA A 2 18.44 -26.39 -2.08
N ALA A 3 17.85 -25.20 -2.07
CA ALA A 3 16.64 -24.97 -1.29
C ALA A 3 15.50 -25.84 -1.86
N ASP A 4 14.82 -26.61 -1.01
CA ASP A 4 13.74 -27.53 -1.42
C ASP A 4 12.52 -26.80 -2.04
N ALA A 5 12.43 -25.49 -1.87
CA ALA A 5 11.49 -24.61 -2.56
C ALA A 5 12.20 -23.33 -3.02
N PRO A 6 12.69 -23.26 -4.28
CA PRO A 6 13.39 -22.07 -4.79
C PRO A 6 12.47 -20.86 -5.00
N LEU A 7 11.15 -21.06 -4.91
CA LEU A 7 10.13 -20.03 -5.04
C LEU A 7 9.07 -20.23 -3.95
N SER A 8 8.67 -19.14 -3.30
CA SER A 8 7.51 -19.07 -2.41
C SER A 8 6.55 -18.00 -2.93
N ILE A 9 5.25 -18.29 -2.89
CA ILE A 9 4.19 -17.37 -3.30
C ILE A 9 3.39 -17.04 -2.06
N SER A 10 3.13 -15.75 -1.84
CA SER A 10 2.27 -15.25 -0.77
C SER A 10 1.08 -14.52 -1.36
N SER A 11 -0.11 -14.76 -0.79
CA SER A 11 -1.35 -14.06 -1.11
C SER A 11 -1.81 -13.15 0.03
N VAL A 12 -0.93 -12.85 0.99
CA VAL A 12 -1.26 -11.94 2.10
C VAL A 12 -1.53 -10.54 1.57
N PRO A 13 -2.47 -9.80 2.19
CA PRO A 13 -2.82 -8.45 1.76
C PRO A 13 -1.71 -7.43 2.04
N THR A 14 -0.85 -7.20 1.06
CA THR A 14 0.13 -6.11 1.05
C THR A 14 -0.41 -4.87 0.33
N GLY A 15 0.22 -3.72 0.56
CA GLY A 15 -0.07 -2.44 -0.09
C GLY A 15 1.22 -1.67 -0.43
N HIS A 16 1.08 -0.62 -1.24
CA HIS A 16 2.23 0.16 -1.73
C HIS A 16 3.12 0.76 -0.62
N LEU A 17 2.55 1.09 0.55
CA LEU A 17 3.30 1.60 1.70
C LEU A 17 4.21 0.54 2.35
N ASP A 18 3.87 -0.74 2.23
CA ASP A 18 4.64 -1.83 2.82
C ASP A 18 6.00 -2.02 2.11
N PHE A 19 6.11 -1.59 0.85
CA PHE A 19 7.34 -1.76 0.06
C PHE A 19 8.48 -0.95 0.66
N ALA A 20 8.24 0.33 0.95
CA ALA A 20 9.27 1.18 1.54
C ALA A 20 9.64 0.73 2.96
N ALA A 21 8.67 0.32 3.79
CA ALA A 21 8.94 -0.28 5.09
C ALA A 21 9.83 -1.54 4.97
N THR A 22 9.52 -2.43 4.03
CA THR A 22 10.33 -3.63 3.75
C THR A 22 11.76 -3.30 3.33
N VAL A 23 11.95 -2.29 2.49
CA VAL A 23 13.29 -1.84 2.08
C VAL A 23 14.06 -1.28 3.26
N LEU A 24 13.43 -0.45 4.09
CA LEU A 24 14.04 0.13 5.29
C LEU A 24 14.48 -0.97 6.28
N HIS A 25 13.60 -1.94 6.55
CA HIS A 25 13.93 -3.14 7.34
C HIS A 25 15.18 -3.85 6.82
N SER A 26 15.21 -4.09 5.51
CA SER A 26 16.25 -4.88 4.84
C SER A 26 17.63 -4.23 4.91
N VAL A 27 17.70 -2.90 5.09
CA VAL A 27 18.96 -2.16 5.21
C VAL A 27 19.29 -1.78 6.67
N GLY A 28 18.53 -2.27 7.65
CA GLY A 28 18.71 -1.96 9.07
C GLY A 28 18.26 -0.55 9.46
N GLY A 29 17.36 0.05 8.68
CA GLY A 29 16.73 1.34 8.99
C GLY A 29 15.53 1.19 9.93
N ASP A 30 14.96 2.34 10.29
CA ASP A 30 13.71 2.41 11.07
C ASP A 30 12.51 2.27 10.13
N GLU A 31 11.89 1.09 10.13
CA GLU A 31 10.69 0.80 9.32
C GLU A 31 9.41 1.40 9.91
N GLU A 32 9.35 1.59 11.24
CA GLU A 32 8.18 2.14 11.94
C GLU A 32 7.98 3.63 11.63
N ALA A 33 9.06 4.32 11.23
CA ALA A 33 8.99 5.67 10.69
C ALA A 33 8.18 5.76 9.38
N TYR A 34 7.92 4.64 8.71
CA TYR A 34 7.10 4.59 7.50
C TYR A 34 5.69 4.08 7.80
N GLY A 35 4.67 4.63 7.15
CA GLY A 35 3.25 4.30 7.41
C GLY A 35 2.78 2.92 6.95
N GLY A 36 3.71 1.99 6.66
CA GLY A 36 3.44 0.61 6.25
C GLY A 36 4.06 -0.39 7.22
N MET A 37 4.15 -1.67 6.83
CA MET A 37 4.90 -2.68 7.58
C MET A 37 5.77 -3.51 6.64
N ASN A 38 6.77 -4.20 7.18
CA ASN A 38 7.53 -5.18 6.41
C ASN A 38 6.59 -6.25 5.82
N MET A 39 6.66 -6.45 4.51
CA MET A 39 5.81 -7.38 3.76
C MET A 39 5.97 -8.84 4.24
N PHE A 40 7.12 -9.19 4.81
CA PHE A 40 7.38 -10.52 5.35
C PHE A 40 6.69 -10.78 6.70
N ASP A 41 6.28 -9.71 7.40
CA ASP A 41 5.61 -9.78 8.70
C ASP A 41 4.08 -9.65 8.58
N VAL A 42 3.55 -9.44 7.36
CA VAL A 42 2.11 -9.38 7.13
C VAL A 42 1.48 -10.75 7.40
N ALA A 43 0.62 -10.79 8.41
CA ALA A 43 -0.09 -12.01 8.79
C ALA A 43 -1.10 -12.45 7.72
N GLN A 44 -1.41 -13.75 7.74
CA GLN A 44 -2.53 -14.30 6.97
C GLN A 44 -3.85 -13.75 7.52
N GLY A 45 -4.78 -13.43 6.63
CA GLY A 45 -6.11 -12.94 6.98
C GLY A 45 -6.46 -11.63 6.29
N GLU A 46 -7.59 -11.06 6.67
CA GLU A 46 -8.06 -9.77 6.16
C GLU A 46 -7.24 -8.63 6.77
N ARG A 47 -6.90 -7.64 5.94
CA ARG A 47 -6.18 -6.43 6.36
C ARG A 47 -6.69 -5.24 5.57
N GLU A 48 -7.15 -4.24 6.30
CA GLU A 48 -7.43 -2.93 5.74
C GLU A 48 -6.12 -2.29 5.26
N ARG A 49 -6.11 -1.77 4.03
CA ARG A 49 -4.98 -1.00 3.48
C ARG A 49 -5.47 0.34 2.98
N PHE A 50 -4.52 1.26 2.83
CA PHE A 50 -4.79 2.58 2.26
C PHE A 50 -4.01 2.80 0.96
N PHE A 51 -4.62 3.52 0.03
CA PHE A 51 -3.99 3.95 -1.22
C PHE A 51 -4.22 5.44 -1.44
N CYS A 52 -3.15 6.17 -1.76
CA CYS A 52 -3.22 7.59 -2.06
C CYS A 52 -3.20 7.80 -3.57
N SER A 53 -4.20 8.51 -4.09
CA SER A 53 -4.32 8.88 -5.51
C SER A 53 -4.39 10.40 -5.64
N THR A 54 -3.82 10.96 -6.70
CA THR A 54 -3.98 12.39 -7.00
C THR A 54 -5.28 12.67 -7.75
N SER A 55 -5.93 13.79 -7.43
CA SER A 55 -7.06 14.31 -8.18
C SER A 55 -6.59 15.30 -9.23
N VAL A 56 -7.14 15.16 -10.43
CA VAL A 56 -6.81 15.98 -11.59
C VAL A 56 -8.07 16.67 -12.08
N VAL A 57 -7.98 17.95 -12.41
CA VAL A 57 -9.09 18.74 -12.97
C VAL A 57 -8.69 19.45 -14.26
N GLY A 58 -9.68 19.71 -15.11
CA GLY A 58 -9.52 20.49 -16.33
C GLY A 58 -8.75 19.78 -17.46
N PRO A 59 -8.67 20.42 -18.63
CA PRO A 59 -7.98 19.88 -19.81
C PRO A 59 -6.45 19.87 -19.65
N ASP A 60 -5.91 20.72 -18.78
CA ASP A 60 -4.46 20.86 -18.54
C ASP A 60 -3.91 19.90 -17.47
N HIS A 61 -4.78 19.03 -16.94
CA HIS A 61 -4.45 18.06 -15.91
C HIS A 61 -3.84 18.68 -14.64
N GLU A 62 -4.49 19.71 -14.08
CA GLU A 62 -4.05 20.34 -12.84
C GLU A 62 -4.29 19.40 -11.65
N TYR A 63 -3.20 19.06 -10.94
CA TYR A 63 -3.26 18.27 -9.72
C TYR A 63 -3.69 19.15 -8.54
N THR A 64 -4.78 18.80 -7.88
CA THR A 64 -5.41 19.67 -6.85
C THR A 64 -5.32 19.14 -5.43
N ARG A 65 -5.33 17.82 -5.28
CA ARG A 65 -5.34 17.14 -3.96
C ARG A 65 -4.91 15.69 -4.07
N ILE A 66 -4.42 15.15 -2.98
CA ILE A 66 -4.24 13.71 -2.75
C ILE A 66 -5.49 13.22 -2.02
N LYS A 67 -6.14 12.18 -2.55
CA LYS A 67 -7.26 11.46 -1.91
C LYS A 67 -6.78 10.12 -1.38
N GLN A 68 -7.19 9.78 -0.17
CA GLN A 68 -6.97 8.46 0.38
C GLN A 68 -8.19 7.56 0.16
N TRP A 69 -7.91 6.35 -0.30
CA TRP A 69 -8.86 5.26 -0.44
C TRP A 69 -8.59 4.20 0.61
N ARG A 70 -9.66 3.63 1.16
CA ARG A 70 -9.63 2.43 1.97
C ARG A 70 -9.88 1.21 1.09
N ILE A 71 -9.08 0.17 1.29
CA ILE A 71 -9.17 -1.13 0.61
C ILE A 71 -9.43 -2.21 1.66
N ASP A 72 -10.64 -2.76 1.63
CA ASP A 72 -11.09 -3.86 2.49
C ASP A 72 -11.52 -5.03 1.60
N GLY A 73 -10.65 -6.03 1.45
CA GLY A 73 -10.80 -7.12 0.48
C GLY A 73 -9.71 -7.15 -0.62
N ASP A 74 -10.03 -7.70 -1.79
CA ASP A 74 -9.06 -7.79 -2.90
C ASP A 74 -8.90 -6.43 -3.58
N ALA A 75 -7.66 -5.92 -3.63
CA ALA A 75 -7.35 -4.62 -4.22
C ALA A 75 -7.63 -4.55 -5.74
N THR A 76 -7.76 -5.69 -6.42
CA THR A 76 -8.10 -5.76 -7.85
C THR A 76 -9.60 -5.69 -8.11
N GLN A 77 -10.43 -5.80 -7.07
CA GLN A 77 -11.89 -5.74 -7.14
C GLN A 77 -12.38 -4.37 -6.67
N TRP A 78 -13.07 -3.62 -7.53
CA TRP A 78 -13.47 -2.23 -7.24
C TRP A 78 -14.42 -2.14 -6.04
N GLU A 79 -15.26 -3.14 -5.82
CA GLU A 79 -16.17 -3.23 -4.67
C GLU A 79 -15.46 -3.25 -3.31
N SER A 80 -14.18 -3.64 -3.27
CA SER A 80 -13.34 -3.60 -2.07
C SER A 80 -12.87 -2.18 -1.72
N TRP A 81 -13.11 -1.21 -2.60
CA TRP A 81 -12.62 0.16 -2.45
C TRP A 81 -13.72 1.09 -1.92
N SER A 82 -13.35 1.93 -0.96
CA SER A 82 -14.20 3.01 -0.46
C SER A 82 -13.38 4.26 -0.19
N GLU A 83 -14.01 5.43 -0.27
CA GLU A 83 -13.36 6.68 0.15
C GLU A 83 -13.15 6.64 1.68
N SER A 84 -11.95 7.01 2.15
CA SER A 84 -11.72 7.15 3.60
C SER A 84 -12.23 8.48 4.15
N GLY A 85 -12.55 9.43 3.26
CA GLY A 85 -12.86 10.81 3.61
C GLY A 85 -11.63 11.69 3.90
N THR A 86 -10.41 11.14 3.81
CA THR A 86 -9.18 11.90 4.01
C THR A 86 -8.63 12.43 2.68
N GLU A 87 -8.36 13.73 2.63
CA GLU A 87 -7.71 14.39 1.50
C GLU A 87 -6.70 15.45 1.97
N TRP A 88 -5.67 15.68 1.17
CA TRP A 88 -4.65 16.72 1.39
C TRP A 88 -4.53 17.61 0.15
N PRO A 89 -4.48 18.95 0.29
CA PRO A 89 -4.27 19.84 -0.84
C PRO A 89 -2.88 19.64 -1.45
N ILE A 90 -2.77 19.85 -2.76
CA ILE A 90 -1.50 19.99 -3.46
C ILE A 90 -1.31 21.49 -3.70
N GLU A 91 -0.23 22.07 -3.17
CA GLU A 91 0.17 23.47 -3.37
C GLU A 91 1.02 23.66 -4.64
#